data_AF-A0A964KKU0-F1
#
_entry.id   AF-A0A964KKU0-F1
#
_cell.length_a   1.000
_cell.length_b   1.000
_cell.length_c   1.000
_cell.angle_alpha   90.00
_cell.angle_beta   90.00
_cell.angle_gamma   90.00
#
_symmetry.space_group_name_H-M   'P 1'
#
loop_
_entity.id
_entity.type
_entity.pdbx_description
1 polymer ?
#
loop_
_entity_poly.entity_id
_entity_poly.type
_entity_poly.pdbx_seq_one_letter_code
_entity_poly.pdbx_strand_id
1 'polypeptide(L)'
;MHRSFVVKLMAACCLAAPMAHGFADTFPVRPIQIIVPLTAGSVLDLLARAMAEAMGRATSQSMMVLNREGAGGSIGATLVARA
;
A
#
# COMPACT_ATOMS: atom_id res chain seq x y z
N MET A 1 47.40 20.91 -21.36
CA MET A 1 46.14 20.35 -21.92
C MET A 1 45.43 19.36 -20.99
N HIS A 2 46.14 18.53 -20.21
CA HIS A 2 45.52 17.54 -19.30
C HIS A 2 44.73 18.11 -18.10
N ARG A 3 45.13 19.26 -17.54
CA ARG A 3 44.45 19.87 -16.37
C ARG A 3 43.02 20.33 -16.68
N SER A 4 42.76 20.82 -17.89
CA SER A 4 41.41 21.23 -18.32
C SER A 4 40.50 20.02 -18.56
N PHE A 5 41.07 18.88 -18.95
CA PHE A 5 40.32 17.63 -19.17
C PHE A 5 39.81 17.05 -17.84
N VAL A 6 40.66 17.06 -16.79
CA VAL A 6 40.28 16.59 -15.45
C VAL A 6 39.19 17.47 -14.82
N VAL A 7 39.29 18.79 -14.96
CA VAL A 7 38.27 19.72 -14.42
C VAL A 7 36.91 19.54 -15.12
N LYS A 8 36.91 19.33 -16.44
CA LYS A 8 35.67 19.06 -17.21
C LYS A 8 35.04 17.72 -16.84
N LEU A 9 35.86 16.68 -16.59
CA LEU A 9 35.39 15.35 -16.19
C LEU A 9 34.76 15.38 -14.79
N MET A 10 35.35 16.15 -13.87
CA MET A 10 34.84 16.30 -12.50
C MET A 10 33.54 17.12 -12.47
N ALA A 11 33.43 18.17 -13.30
CA ALA A 11 32.20 18.95 -13.45
C ALA A 11 31.03 18.12 -14.06
N ALA A 12 31.33 17.20 -15.00
CA ALA A 12 30.34 16.30 -15.56
C ALA A 12 29.80 15.26 -14.54
N CYS A 13 30.63 14.87 -13.57
CA CYS A 13 30.24 13.92 -12.53
C CYS A 13 29.27 14.53 -11.49
N CYS A 14 29.36 15.85 -11.26
CA CYS A 14 28.45 16.55 -10.34
C CYS A 14 27.05 16.81 -10.91
N LEU A 15 26.88 16.83 -12.25
CA LEU A 15 25.56 16.98 -12.88
C LEU A 15 24.82 15.65 -13.07
N ALA A 16 25.50 14.52 -12.88
CA ALA A 16 24.96 13.18 -13.05
C ALA A 16 24.57 12.52 -11.72
N ALA A 17 24.22 13.30 -10.69
CA ALA A 17 23.55 12.78 -9.51
C ALA A 17 22.03 12.82 -9.74
N PRO A 18 21.40 11.79 -10.34
CA PRO A 18 19.97 11.66 -10.25
C PRO A 18 19.68 11.45 -8.76
N MET A 19 19.07 12.47 -8.19
CA MET A 19 18.06 12.44 -7.14
C MET A 19 17.57 11.02 -6.82
N ALA A 20 18.34 10.26 -6.06
CA ALA A 20 17.84 9.10 -5.32
C ALA A 20 17.08 9.64 -4.09
N HIS A 21 16.06 10.45 -4.34
CA HIS A 21 15.01 10.65 -3.35
C HIS A 21 14.25 9.33 -3.33
N GLY A 22 14.57 8.48 -2.36
CA GLY A 22 13.69 7.36 -2.02
C GLY A 22 12.35 7.97 -1.62
N PHE A 23 11.38 7.94 -2.52
CA PHE A 23 10.00 8.22 -2.16
C PHE A 23 9.59 7.10 -1.20
N ALA A 24 9.47 7.44 0.08
CA ALA A 24 8.79 6.56 1.00
C ALA A 24 7.35 6.43 0.49
N ASP A 25 7.03 5.25 -0.02
CA ASP A 25 5.71 4.92 -0.50
C ASP A 25 4.70 5.18 0.62
N THR A 26 3.85 6.19 0.43
CA THR A 26 2.84 6.53 1.43
C THR A 26 1.74 5.48 1.34
N PHE A 27 1.61 4.67 2.39
CA PHE A 27 0.56 3.68 2.48
C PHE A 27 -0.82 4.33 2.30
N PRO A 28 -1.75 3.73 1.52
CA PRO A 28 -1.63 2.48 0.78
C PRO A 28 -1.16 2.68 -0.67
N VAL A 29 -0.30 1.78 -1.16
CA VAL A 29 0.17 1.78 -2.56
C VAL A 29 -0.62 0.86 -3.49
N ARG A 30 -1.52 0.04 -2.93
CA ARG A 30 -2.34 -0.93 -3.65
C ARG A 30 -3.70 -1.07 -2.96
N PRO A 31 -4.71 -1.59 -3.67
CA PRO A 31 -5.99 -1.92 -3.07
C PRO A 31 -5.85 -2.79 -1.81
N ILE A 32 -6.64 -2.49 -0.80
CA ILE A 32 -6.67 -3.22 0.48
C ILE A 32 -7.83 -4.22 0.46
N GLN A 33 -7.57 -5.44 0.93
CA GLN A 33 -8.62 -6.43 1.20
C GLN A 33 -8.99 -6.38 2.68
N ILE A 34 -10.28 -6.19 2.97
CA ILE A 34 -10.84 -6.17 4.31
C ILE A 34 -11.54 -7.51 4.52
N ILE A 35 -10.99 -8.35 5.39
CA ILE A 35 -11.54 -9.67 5.69
C ILE A 35 -12.57 -9.54 6.82
N VAL A 36 -13.80 -9.95 6.52
CA VAL A 36 -14.90 -10.02 7.50
C VAL A 36 -15.15 -11.50 7.81
N PRO A 37 -14.81 -12.00 9.01
CA PRO A 37 -14.90 -13.42 9.35
C PRO A 37 -16.32 -13.85 9.72
N LEU A 38 -17.32 -13.29 9.04
CA LEU A 38 -18.74 -13.42 9.33
C LEU A 38 -19.53 -13.45 8.02
N THR A 39 -20.77 -13.92 8.10
CA THR A 39 -21.69 -13.97 6.95
C THR A 39 -21.93 -12.57 6.38
N ALA A 40 -22.03 -12.51 5.04
CA ALA A 40 -22.41 -11.29 4.33
C ALA A 40 -23.78 -10.78 4.80
N GLY A 41 -23.94 -9.45 4.86
CA GLY A 41 -25.18 -8.82 5.35
C GLY A 41 -25.34 -8.82 6.88
N SER A 42 -24.39 -9.36 7.64
CA SER A 42 -24.36 -9.16 9.10
C SER A 42 -24.12 -7.68 9.45
N VAL A 43 -24.46 -7.28 10.68
CA VAL A 43 -24.23 -5.91 11.17
C VAL A 43 -22.75 -5.51 11.02
N LEU A 44 -21.83 -6.44 11.27
CA LEU A 44 -20.40 -6.20 11.12
C LEU A 44 -19.94 -6.12 9.66
N ASP A 45 -20.58 -6.86 8.73
CA ASP A 45 -20.32 -6.70 7.29
C ASP A 45 -20.77 -5.32 6.80
N LEU A 46 -21.95 -4.86 7.23
CA LEU A 46 -22.44 -3.52 6.88
C LEU A 46 -21.51 -2.42 7.41
N LEU A 47 -21.04 -2.55 8.65
CA LEU A 47 -20.08 -1.62 9.24
C LEU A 47 -18.75 -1.63 8.45
N ALA A 48 -18.23 -2.82 8.11
CA ALA A 48 -17.00 -2.94 7.34
C ALA A 48 -17.11 -2.28 5.95
N ARG A 49 -18.27 -2.37 5.29
CA ARG A 49 -18.52 -1.71 4.01
C ARG A 49 -18.57 -0.19 4.14
N ALA A 50 -19.21 0.34 5.19
CA ALA A 50 -19.22 1.77 5.46
C ALA A 50 -17.80 2.31 5.74
N MET A 51 -16.99 1.55 6.50
CA MET A 51 -15.58 1.88 6.74
C MET A 51 -14.75 1.83 5.45
N ALA A 52 -14.93 0.80 4.63
CA ALA A 52 -14.27 0.64 3.35
C ALA A 52 -14.51 1.84 2.42
N GLU A 53 -15.76 2.32 2.37
CA GLU A 53 -16.12 3.49 1.57
C GLU A 53 -15.43 4.77 2.06
N ALA A 54 -15.44 5.00 3.38
CA ALA A 54 -14.79 6.16 3.98
C ALA A 54 -13.26 6.13 3.82
N MET A 55 -12.64 4.99 4.05
CA MET A 55 -11.19 4.80 3.87
C MET A 55 -10.78 4.92 2.40
N GLY A 56 -11.60 4.40 1.48
CA GLY A 56 -11.33 4.51 0.05
C GLY A 56 -11.32 5.96 -0.42
N ARG A 57 -12.26 6.78 0.07
CA ARG A 57 -12.26 8.23 -0.18
C ARG A 57 -11.03 8.93 0.42
N ALA A 58 -10.64 8.58 1.64
CA ALA A 58 -9.53 9.23 2.34
C ALA A 58 -8.15 8.89 1.74
N THR A 59 -8.00 7.67 1.20
CA THR A 59 -6.70 7.15 0.71
C THR A 59 -6.58 7.14 -0.80
N SER A 60 -7.66 7.44 -1.54
CA SER A 60 -7.75 7.26 -3.00
C SER A 60 -7.40 5.83 -3.48
N GLN A 61 -7.55 4.84 -2.60
CA GLN A 61 -7.27 3.44 -2.90
C GLN A 61 -8.55 2.61 -2.75
N SER A 62 -8.67 1.54 -3.54
CA SER A 62 -9.83 0.65 -3.46
C SER A 62 -9.79 -0.19 -2.19
N MET A 63 -10.94 -0.34 -1.54
CA MET A 63 -11.14 -1.15 -0.33
C MET A 63 -12.11 -2.29 -0.66
N MET A 64 -11.63 -3.53 -0.68
CA MET A 64 -12.39 -4.72 -1.08
C MET A 64 -12.81 -5.54 0.14
N VAL A 65 -14.10 -5.56 0.45
CA VAL A 65 -14.64 -6.36 1.55
C VAL A 65 -14.85 -7.80 1.10
N LEU A 66 -14.23 -8.75 1.81
CA LEU A 66 -14.32 -10.19 1.55
C LEU A 66 -14.84 -10.92 2.79
N ASN A 67 -15.99 -11.58 2.67
CA ASN A 67 -16.53 -12.43 3.72
C ASN A 67 -15.83 -13.79 3.72
N ARG A 68 -15.30 -14.19 4.88
CA ARG A 68 -14.56 -15.45 5.10
C ARG A 68 -14.99 -16.09 6.41
N GLU A 69 -16.23 -16.55 6.43
CA GLU A 69 -16.82 -17.25 7.57
C GLU A 69 -16.22 -18.66 7.80
N GLY A 70 -16.55 -19.22 8.96
CA GLY A 70 -16.23 -20.61 9.32
C GLY A 70 -15.32 -20.74 10.54
N ALA A 71 -15.41 -21.89 11.21
CA ALA A 71 -14.69 -22.22 12.45
C ALA A 71 -14.67 -21.08 13.49
N GLY A 72 -15.84 -20.45 13.72
CA GLY A 72 -15.98 -19.33 14.65
C GLY A 72 -15.21 -18.06 14.28
N GLY A 73 -14.79 -17.92 13.02
CA GLY A 73 -14.01 -16.77 12.52
C GLY A 73 -12.50 -17.02 12.45
N SER A 74 -12.02 -18.17 12.94
CA SER A 74 -10.59 -18.52 12.89
C SER A 74 -10.03 -18.66 11.47
N ILE A 75 -10.86 -19.03 10.49
CA ILE A 75 -10.45 -19.11 9.07
C ILE A 75 -10.05 -17.73 8.55
N GLY A 76 -10.93 -16.73 8.72
CA GLY A 76 -10.64 -15.35 8.31
C GLY A 76 -9.45 -14.76 9.06
N ALA A 77 -9.35 -15.00 10.37
CA ALA A 77 -8.21 -14.56 11.17
C ALA A 77 -6.88 -15.16 10.69
N THR A 78 -6.87 -16.47 10.37
CA THR A 78 -5.69 -17.16 9.85
C THR A 78 -5.29 -16.64 8.47
N LEU A 79 -6.25 -16.26 7.62
CA LEU A 79 -5.98 -15.68 6.31
C LEU A 79 -5.25 -14.34 6.45
N VAL A 80 -5.69 -13.48 7.35
CA VAL A 80 -5.02 -12.19 7.63
C VAL A 80 -3.64 -12.41 8.27
N ALA A 81 -3.50 -13.35 9.19
CA ALA A 81 -2.23 -13.64 9.87
C ALA A 81 -1.12 -14.15 8.92
N ARG A 82 -1.49 -14.65 7.73
CA ARG A 82 -0.55 -15.15 6.71
C ARG A 82 -0.29 -14.16 5.57
N ALA A 83 -0.94 -13.00 5.58
CA ALA A 83 -0.92 -12.01 4.49
C ALA A 83 0.34 -11.14 4.49
#